data_AF-A0A517RLW6-F1
#
_entry.id   AF-A0A517RLW6-F1
#
_cell.length_a   1.000
_cell.length_b   1.000
_cell.length_c   1.000
_cell.angle_alpha   90.00
_cell.angle_beta   90.00
_cell.angle_gamma   90.00
#
_symmetry.space_group_name_H-M   'P 1'
#
loop_
_entity.id
_entity.type
_entity.pdbx_description
1 polymer ?
#
loop_
_entity_poly.entity_id
_entity_poly.type
_entity_poly.pdbx_seq_one_letter_code
_entity_poly.pdbx_strand_id
1 'polypeptide(L)' 'MTDAPKKMIMGSMAVSGLVAVLALVDIIIGIPFRGSTMMDIMFLISAALVLFLCWDAWKDLR' A
#
# COMPACT_ATOMS: atom_id res chain seq x y z
N MET A 1 -8.10 23.59 10.47
CA MET A 1 -7.07 22.54 10.47
C MET A 1 -6.68 22.30 9.03
N THR A 2 -5.45 22.63 8.64
CA THR A 2 -4.97 22.56 7.26
C THR A 2 -5.29 21.19 6.66
N ASP A 3 -5.93 21.10 5.49
CA ASP A 3 -6.33 19.83 4.86
C ASP A 3 -5.15 18.94 4.41
N ALA A 4 -3.91 19.43 4.61
CA ALA A 4 -2.68 18.78 4.21
C ALA A 4 -2.49 17.36 4.77
N PRO A 5 -2.74 17.06 6.07
CA PRO A 5 -2.57 15.72 6.60
C PRO A 5 -3.58 14.73 6.02
N LYS A 6 -4.85 15.13 5.81
CA LYS A 6 -5.86 14.29 5.16
C LYS A 6 -5.46 13.94 3.74
N LYS A 7 -4.99 14.93 2.97
CA LYS A 7 -4.51 14.71 1.59
C LYS A 7 -3.28 13.80 1.54
N MET A 8 -2.34 13.94 2.47
CA MET A 8 -1.19 13.06 2.57
C MET A 8 -1.59 11.61 2.88
N ILE A 9 -2.45 11.40 3.88
CA ILE A 9 -2.92 10.04 4.25
C ILE A 9 -3.63 9.39 3.05
N MET A 10 -4.51 10.12 2.38
CA MET A 10 -5.23 9.60 1.22
C MET A 10 -4.31 9.28 0.03
N GLY A 11 -3.27 10.10 -0.19
CA GLY A 11 -2.23 9.81 -1.18
C GLY A 11 -1.42 8.56 -0.84
N SER A 12 -0.96 8.43 0.40
CA SER A 12 -0.22 7.25 0.88
C SER A 12 -1.05 5.97 0.81
N MET A 13 -2.34 6.05 1.15
CA MET A 13 -3.28 4.94 1.05
C MET A 13 -3.49 4.50 -0.41
N ALA A 14 -3.60 5.45 -1.35
CA ALA A 14 -3.73 5.14 -2.77
C ALA A 14 -2.48 4.47 -3.35
N VAL A 15 -1.29 4.99 -3.05
CA VAL A 15 -0.02 4.44 -3.54
C VAL A 15 0.25 3.05 -2.96
N SER A 16 0.02 2.85 -1.66
CA SER A 16 0.18 1.52 -1.03
C SER A 16 -0.82 0.49 -1.56
N GLY A 17 -2.07 0.89 -1.81
CA GLY A 17 -3.03 0.03 -2.51
C GLY A 17 -2.57 -0.39 -3.90
N LEU A 18 -1.97 0.54 -4.66
CA LEU A 18 -1.38 0.25 -5.98
C LEU A 18 -0.24 -0.77 -5.89
N VAL A 19 0.64 -0.63 -4.90
CA VAL A 19 1.73 -1.59 -4.64
C VAL A 19 1.18 -2.97 -4.30
N ALA A 20 0.15 -3.07 -3.47
CA ALA A 20 -0.49 -4.35 -3.16
C ALA A 20 -1.07 -5.03 -4.40
N VAL A 21 -1.72 -4.25 -5.28
CA VAL A 21 -2.26 -4.78 -6.55
C VAL A 21 -1.13 -5.26 -7.46
N LEU A 22 -0.06 -4.49 -7.63
CA LEU A 22 1.07 -4.89 -8.46
C LEU A 22 1.78 -6.14 -7.94
N ALA A 23 1.93 -6.29 -6.62
CA ALA A 23 2.50 -7.48 -6.01
C ALA A 23 1.59 -8.72 -6.17
N LEU A 24 0.26 -8.55 -6.05
CA LEU A 24 -0.69 -9.63 -6.36
C LEU A 24 -0.64 -10.04 -7.84
N VAL A 25 -0.53 -9.06 -8.74
CA VAL A 25 -0.41 -9.32 -10.18
C VAL A 25 0.89 -10.07 -10.47
N ASP A 26 2.00 -9.74 -9.80
CA ASP A 26 3.27 -10.47 -10.00
C ASP A 26 3.18 -11.92 -9.52
N ILE A 27 2.49 -12.20 -8.41
CA ILE A 27 2.27 -13.58 -7.94
C ILE A 27 1.49 -14.41 -8.97
N ILE A 28 0.55 -13.79 -9.70
CA ILE A 28 -0.31 -14.50 -10.67
C ILE A 28 0.37 -14.62 -12.05
N ILE A 29 1.04 -13.55 -12.52
CA ILE A 29 1.53 -13.42 -13.91
C ILE A 29 3.06 -13.54 -14.01
N GLY A 30 3.80 -13.28 -12.92
CA GLY A 30 5.28 -13.31 -12.87
C GLY A 30 5.97 -12.11 -13.52
N ILE A 31 5.21 -11.08 -13.89
CA ILE A 31 5.65 -9.81 -14.48
C ILE A 31 4.94 -8.70 -13.69
N PRO A 32 5.61 -7.64 -13.20
CA PRO A 32 6.90 -7.06 -13.61
C PRO A 32 8.15 -7.41 -12.78
N PHE A 33 8.04 -8.15 -11.69
CA PHE A 33 9.09 -8.33 -10.68
C PHE A 33 9.88 -9.66 -10.81
N ARG A 34 9.77 -10.32 -11.97
CA ARG A 34 10.48 -11.56 -12.35
C ARG A 34 10.07 -12.80 -11.53
N GLY A 35 8.91 -12.80 -10.87
CA GLY A 35 8.38 -13.98 -10.17
C GLY A 35 9.13 -14.33 -8.87
N SER A 36 9.78 -13.35 -8.25
CA SER A 36 10.43 -13.53 -6.94
C SER A 36 9.37 -13.47 -5.84
N THR A 37 8.82 -14.63 -5.50
CA THR A 37 7.74 -14.76 -4.50
C THR A 37 8.08 -14.15 -3.14
N MET A 38 9.35 -14.21 -2.72
CA MET A 38 9.82 -13.55 -1.48
C MET A 38 9.58 -12.03 -1.53
N MET A 39 9.88 -11.40 -2.67
CA MET A 39 9.74 -9.96 -2.83
C MET A 39 8.27 -9.55 -2.87
N ASP A 40 7.41 -10.31 -3.53
CA ASP A 40 5.98 -10.02 -3.58
C ASP A 40 5.33 -10.10 -2.21
N ILE A 41 5.69 -11.12 -1.42
CA ILE A 41 5.22 -11.27 -0.04
C ILE A 41 5.67 -10.07 0.81
N MET A 42 6.94 -9.65 0.69
CA MET A 42 7.43 -8.47 1.42
C MET A 42 6.70 -7.19 0.99
N PHE A 43 6.42 -7.01 -0.30
CA PHE A 43 5.64 -5.86 -0.78
C PHE A 43 4.20 -5.89 -0.27
N LEU A 44 3.55 -7.05 -0.24
CA LEU A 44 2.20 -7.20 0.31
C LEU A 44 2.14 -6.89 1.80
N ILE A 45 3.09 -7.41 2.58
CA ILE A 45 3.17 -7.11 4.02
C ILE A 45 3.40 -5.60 4.23
N SER A 46 4.33 -5.01 3.48
CA SER A 46 4.63 -3.58 3.57
C SER A 46 3.41 -2.73 3.23
N ALA A 47 2.72 -3.06 2.13
CA ALA A 47 1.51 -2.35 1.70
C ALA A 47 0.38 -2.49 2.73
N ALA A 48 0.18 -3.68 3.29
CA ALA A 48 -0.82 -3.93 4.33
C ALA A 48 -0.53 -3.11 5.61
N LEU A 49 0.73 -3.03 6.04
CA LEU A 49 1.13 -2.21 7.19
C LEU A 49 0.87 -0.72 6.95
N VAL A 50 1.22 -0.21 5.76
CA VAL A 50 0.99 1.19 5.39
C VAL A 50 -0.50 1.50 5.32
N LEU A 51 -1.31 0.62 4.73
CA LEU A 51 -2.76 0.76 4.68
C LEU A 51 -3.38 0.78 6.07
N PHE A 52 -2.95 -0.14 6.95
CA PHE A 52 -3.40 -0.18 8.34
C PHE A 52 -3.06 1.12 9.09
N LEU A 53 -1.84 1.60 8.94
CA LEU A 53 -1.38 2.82 9.62
C LEU A 53 -2.06 4.07 9.06
N CYS A 54 -2.30 4.14 7.75
CA CYS A 54 -3.09 5.22 7.14
C CYS A 54 -4.55 5.18 7.60
N TRP A 55 -5.14 3.99 7.76
CA TRP A 55 -6.49 3.82 8.27
C TRP A 55 -6.60 4.27 9.74
N ASP A 56 -5.60 3.95 10.55
CA ASP A 56 -5.55 4.39 11.95
C ASP A 56 -5.41 5.91 12.06
N ALA A 57 -4.45 6.49 11.32
CA ALA A 57 -4.26 7.93 11.25
C ALA A 57 -5.49 8.67 10.71
N TRP A 58 -6.24 8.07 9.77
CA TRP A 58 -7.48 8.65 9.26
C TRP A 58 -8.55 8.74 10.35
N LYS A 59 -8.72 7.67 11.15
CA LYS A 59 -9.69 7.65 12.26
C LYS A 59 -9.35 8.71 13.31
N ASP A 60 -8.06 8.88 13.63
CA ASP A 60 -7.61 9.92 14.56
C ASP A 60 -7.87 11.34 14.03
N LEU A 61 -7.86 11.54 12.71
CA LEU A 61 -8.10 12.83 12.08
C LEU A 61 -9.57 13.16 11.77
N ARG A 62 -10.48 12.21 12.00
CA ARG A 62 -11.91 12.34 11.78
C ARG A 62 -12.62 12.70 13.07
#